data_AF-C6PZB7-F1
#
_entry.id   AF-C6PZB7-F1
#
_cell.length_a   1.000
_cell.length_b   1.000
_cell.length_c   1.000
_cell.angle_alpha   90.00
_cell.angle_beta   90.00
_cell.angle_gamma   90.00
#
_symmetry.space_group_name_H-M   'P 1'
#
loop_
_entity.id
_entity.type
_entity.pdbx_description
1 polymer ?
#
loop_
_entity_poly.entity_id
_entity_poly.type
_entity_poly.pdbx_seq_one_letter_code
_entity_poly.pdbx_strand_id
1 'polypeptide(L)' 'MAQYQMNINGNIQLMDYSSIYDYMAIVDKCDSLTINFNEGQINDIDILCNILENNHFMVNRDKYYNKGEYHINARKY' A
#
# COMPACT_ATOMS: atom_id res chain seq x y z
N MET A 1 7.49 -14.23 -9.66
CA MET A 1 6.61 -13.52 -8.70
C MET A 1 7.48 -12.54 -7.96
N ALA A 2 7.39 -11.28 -8.33
CA ALA A 2 8.06 -10.21 -7.61
C ALA A 2 7.20 -9.83 -6.40
N GLN A 3 7.85 -9.72 -5.25
CA GLN A 3 7.24 -9.20 -4.03
C GLN A 3 7.77 -7.79 -3.85
N TYR A 4 6.91 -6.81 -4.12
CA TYR A 4 7.22 -5.42 -3.90
C TYR A 4 6.83 -5.07 -2.48
N GLN A 5 7.75 -4.47 -1.73
CA GLN A 5 7.48 -4.02 -0.38
C GLN A 5 7.88 -2.56 -0.24
N MET A 6 6.96 -1.75 0.29
CA MET A 6 7.19 -0.34 0.57
C MET A 6 6.96 -0.10 2.06
N ASN A 7 7.96 0.47 2.74
CA ASN A 7 7.84 0.82 4.15
C ASN A 7 7.74 2.34 4.25
N ILE A 8 6.56 2.84 4.64
CA ILE A 8 6.30 4.26 4.82
C ILE A 8 6.36 4.57 6.32
N ASN A 9 7.51 5.09 6.75
CA ASN A 9 7.78 5.48 8.12
C ASN A 9 7.54 6.99 8.29
N GLY A 10 6.36 7.38 8.76
CA GLY A 10 5.93 8.79 8.84
C GLY A 10 4.96 9.18 7.73
N ASN A 11 4.39 10.39 7.77
CA ASN A 11 3.30 10.80 6.87
C ASN A 11 3.63 10.57 5.39
N ILE A 12 2.66 10.02 4.66
CA ILE A 12 2.72 9.92 3.20
C ILE A 12 2.80 11.31 2.59
N GLN A 13 3.88 11.58 1.88
CA GLN A 13 4.07 12.79 1.11
C GLN A 13 3.45 12.63 -0.28
N LEU A 14 3.16 13.75 -0.95
CA LEU A 14 2.71 13.75 -2.36
C LEU A 14 3.67 12.97 -3.29
N MET A 15 4.97 12.97 -2.97
CA MET A 15 5.99 12.24 -3.72
C MET A 15 5.85 10.71 -3.60
N ASP A 16 5.38 10.23 -2.44
CA ASP A 16 5.18 8.80 -2.21
C ASP A 16 4.02 8.27 -3.06
N TYR A 17 2.94 9.05 -3.20
CA TYR A 17 1.85 8.69 -4.11
C TYR A 17 2.35 8.51 -5.55
N SER A 18 3.20 9.42 -6.05
CA SER A 18 3.79 9.27 -7.38
C SER A 18 4.61 7.99 -7.50
N SER A 19 5.40 7.68 -6.48
CA SER A 19 6.18 6.44 -6.42
C SER A 19 5.28 5.20 -6.42
N ILE A 20 4.15 5.24 -5.71
CA ILE A 20 3.19 4.14 -5.69
C ILE A 20 2.54 3.97 -7.06
N TYR A 21 2.19 5.06 -7.76
CA TYR A 21 1.69 4.99 -9.13
C TYR A 21 2.71 4.35 -10.08
N ASP A 22 3.99 4.72 -9.98
CA ASP A 22 5.04 4.09 -10.79
C ASP A 22 5.17 2.59 -10.46
N TYR A 23 5.11 2.22 -9.18
CA TYR A 23 5.11 0.81 -8.76
C TYR A 23 3.88 0.08 -9.31
N MET A 24 2.68 0.65 -9.25
CA MET A 24 1.45 0.03 -9.79
C MET A 24 1.53 -0.20 -11.30
N ALA A 25 2.23 0.67 -12.02
CA ALA A 25 2.46 0.51 -13.45
C ALA A 25 3.38 -0.69 -13.75
N ILE A 26 4.32 -0.99 -12.85
CA ILE A 26 5.28 -2.10 -12.99
C ILE A 26 4.71 -3.41 -12.42
N VAL A 27 3.88 -3.34 -11.37
CA VAL A 27 3.28 -4.51 -10.72
C VAL A 27 2.31 -5.21 -11.68
N ASP A 28 2.56 -6.49 -11.91
CA ASP A 28 1.74 -7.37 -12.74
C ASP A 28 0.73 -8.17 -11.89
N LYS A 29 -0.21 -8.90 -12.52
CA LYS A 29 -1.24 -9.70 -11.82
C LYS A 29 -0.67 -10.83 -10.96
N CYS A 30 0.55 -11.25 -11.27
CA CYS A 30 1.27 -12.29 -10.56
C CYS A 30 2.12 -11.75 -9.39
N ASP A 31 2.21 -10.44 -9.26
CA ASP A 31 3.03 -9.77 -8.25
C ASP A 31 2.16 -9.31 -7.08
N SER A 32 2.80 -9.16 -5.92
CA SER A 32 2.15 -8.69 -4.70
C SER A 32 2.87 -7.45 -4.20
N LEU A 33 2.09 -6.42 -3.86
CA LEU A 33 2.58 -5.17 -3.29
C LEU A 33 2.18 -5.10 -1.82
N THR A 34 3.16 -5.10 -0.92
CA THR A 34 2.93 -4.93 0.52
C THR A 34 3.39 -3.54 0.94
N ILE A 35 2.51 -2.77 1.56
CA ILE A 35 2.82 -1.43 2.08
C ILE A 35 2.68 -1.45 3.61
N ASN A 36 3.76 -1.15 4.31
CA ASN A 36 3.79 -1.11 5.77
C ASN A 36 3.80 0.34 6.26
N PHE A 37 3.01 0.61 7.31
CA PHE A 37 2.84 1.91 7.94
C PHE A 37 3.03 1.81 9.44
N ASN A 38 3.56 2.88 10.03
CA ASN A 38 3.61 3.05 11.49
C ASN A 38 2.32 3.69 12.02
N GLU A 39 2.05 3.43 13.30
CA GLU A 39 0.87 3.90 14.03
C GLU A 39 0.69 5.43 13.90
N GLY A 40 -0.48 5.87 13.41
CA GLY A 40 -0.83 7.30 13.29
C GLY A 40 -1.39 7.74 11.93
N GLN A 41 -1.39 6.89 10.91
CA GLN A 41 -1.68 7.29 9.51
C GLN A 41 -2.94 6.64 8.92
N ILE A 42 -4.00 6.50 9.72
CA ILE A 42 -5.26 5.86 9.27
C ILE A 42 -5.87 6.59 8.07
N ASN A 43 -5.79 7.92 8.03
CA ASN A 43 -6.31 8.71 6.91
C ASN A 43 -5.54 8.44 5.61
N ASP A 44 -4.21 8.39 5.67
CA ASP A 44 -3.38 8.13 4.50
C ASP A 44 -3.59 6.71 3.98
N ILE A 45 -3.78 5.74 4.88
CA ILE A 45 -4.13 4.35 4.55
C ILE A 45 -5.43 4.28 3.76
N ASP A 46 -6.48 5.01 4.17
CA ASP A 46 -7.75 5.03 3.45
C ASP A 46 -7.63 5.67 2.05
N ILE A 47 -6.85 6.76 1.93
CA ILE A 47 -6.56 7.38 0.63
C ILE A 47 -5.82 6.40 -0.28
N LEU A 48 -4.81 5.71 0.24
CA LEU A 48 -4.05 4.72 -0.51
C LEU A 48 -4.90 3.55 -0.98
N CYS A 49 -5.76 3.02 -0.09
CA CYS A 49 -6.70 1.98 -0.43
C CYS A 49 -7.58 2.40 -1.60
N ASN A 50 -8.15 3.61 -1.56
CA ASN A 50 -8.96 4.14 -2.66
C ASN A 50 -8.17 4.25 -3.97
N ILE A 51 -6.92 4.73 -3.94
CA ILE A 51 -6.10 4.85 -5.15
C ILE A 51 -5.82 3.48 -5.76
N LEU A 52 -5.46 2.50 -4.93
CA LEU A 52 -5.22 1.12 -5.34
C LEU A 52 -6.48 0.49 -5.93
N GLU A 53 -7.61 0.59 -5.25
CA GLU A 53 -8.89 0.06 -5.73
C GLU A 53 -9.30 0.68 -7.07
N ASN A 54 -9.11 2.00 -7.25
CA ASN A 54 -9.39 2.68 -8.52
C ASN A 54 -8.47 2.22 -9.68
N ASN A 55 -7.29 1.68 -9.40
CA ASN A 55 -6.34 1.19 -10.40
C ASN A 55 -6.43 -0.33 -10.61
N HIS A 56 -7.57 -0.95 -10.26
CA HIS A 56 -7.80 -2.40 -10.37
C HIS A 56 -6.86 -3.25 -9.49
N PHE A 57 -6.50 -2.72 -8.31
CA PHE A 57 -5.85 -3.50 -7.27
C PHE A 57 -6.87 -3.91 -6.20
N MET A 58 -6.79 -5.16 -5.79
CA MET A 58 -7.49 -5.68 -4.64
C MET A 58 -6.66 -5.38 -3.40
N VAL A 59 -7.22 -4.57 -2.50
CA VAL A 59 -6.52 -4.11 -1.30
C VAL A 59 -7.03 -4.89 -0.09
N ASN A 60 -6.12 -5.50 0.64
CA ASN A 60 -6.39 -6.23 1.87
C ASN A 60 -5.68 -5.52 3.02
N ARG A 61 -6.46 -5.02 3.97
CA ARG A 61 -5.96 -4.26 5.12
C ARG A 61 -5.79 -5.22 6.31
N ASP A 62 -4.56 -5.58 6.61
CA ASP A 62 -4.22 -6.35 7.81
C ASP A 62 -3.79 -5.39 8.92
N LYS A 63 -4.69 -5.18 9.90
CA LYS A 63 -4.38 -4.45 11.13
C LYS A 63 -3.72 -5.41 12.13
N TYR A 64 -2.42 -5.23 12.42
CA TYR A 64 -1.83 -5.88 13.58
C TYR A 64 -2.24 -5.11 14.84
N TYR A 65 -3.34 -5.56 15.46
CA TYR A 65 -3.94 -4.96 16.66
C TYR A 65 -3.01 -4.88 17.89
N ASN A 66 -1.83 -5.51 17.86
CA ASN A 66 -0.99 -5.70 19.04
C ASN A 66 0.36 -4.94 19.03
N LYS A 67 0.69 -4.22 17.95
CA LYS A 67 2.00 -3.53 17.81
C LYS A 67 1.95 -2.13 17.19
N GLY A 68 0.78 -1.63 16.79
CA GLY A 68 0.68 -0.35 16.10
C GLY A 68 1.17 -0.38 14.63
N GLU A 69 1.58 -1.55 14.14
CA GLU A 69 2.01 -1.73 12.75
C GLU A 69 0.79 -2.02 11.84
N TYR A 70 0.69 -1.26 10.75
CA TYR A 70 -0.41 -1.34 9.79
C TYR A 70 0.11 -1.83 8.45
N HIS A 71 -0.39 -2.96 7.96
CA HIS A 71 0.08 -3.53 6.71
C HIS A 71 -1.07 -3.57 5.70
N ILE A 72 -0.80 -3.09 4.49
CA ILE A 72 -1.71 -3.18 3.36
C ILE A 72 -1.10 -4.13 2.35
N ASN A 73 -1.84 -5.15 1.94
CA ASN A 73 -1.46 -6.02 0.84
C ASN A 73 -2.33 -5.71 -0.36
N ALA A 74 -1.73 -5.30 -1.47
CA ALA A 74 -2.40 -4.97 -2.70
C ALA A 74 -1.99 -5.93 -3.82
N ARG A 75 -2.99 -6.42 -4.57
CA ARG A 75 -2.77 -7.34 -5.69
C ARG A 75 -3.62 -6.95 -6.89
N LYS A 76 -2.99 -6.85 -8.06
CA LYS A 76 -3.68 -6.53 -9.32
C LYS A 76 -4.55 -7.70 -9.78
N TYR A 77 -5.78 -7.43 -10.21
CA TYR A 77 -6.74 -8.47 -10.66
C TYR A 77 -7.13 -8.34 -12.14
#